data_AF-A0A2J8J053-F1
#
_entry.id   AF-A0A2J8J053-F1
#
_cell.length_a   1.000
_cell.length_b   1.000
_cell.length_c   1.000
_cell.angle_alpha   90.00
_cell.angle_beta   90.00
_cell.angle_gamma   90.00
#
_symmetry.space_group_name_H-M   'P 1'
#
loop_
_entity.id
_entity.type
_entity.pdbx_description
1 polymer ?
#
loop_
_entity_poly.entity_id
_entity_poly.type
_entity_poly.pdbx_seq_one_letter_code
_entity_poly.pdbx_strand_id
1 'polypeptide(L)'
;VKREKYNPERAQKLKESAVRLLRSHQDLNALLLEVEGPLCKKLSLSKVIDCDSSEAYANHSSSFIGSALQDQASRLGIPVGILSAGVVASSVGQICTAPAETSHPVLLTVEQRKKLSSLLEFAQYLLAHSMFSRLSFCQELWKIQSSLLLEAVWHLHVQGIVSLQELLESHPDMHAVGSWLFRNLCCLCEQMEASCQHADVARAMLSGRG
;
A
#
# COMPACT_ATOMS: atom_id res chain seq x y z
N VAL A 1 -38.03 28.58 -46.53
CA VAL A 1 -37.92 27.86 -45.23
C VAL A 1 -38.97 26.75 -45.21
N LYS A 2 -38.58 25.50 -45.55
CA LYS A 2 -39.51 24.35 -45.61
C LYS A 2 -39.64 23.75 -44.20
N ARG A 3 -40.85 23.80 -43.63
CA ARG A 3 -41.17 23.15 -42.35
C ARG A 3 -41.22 21.63 -42.58
N GLU A 4 -40.26 20.90 -42.01
CA GLU A 4 -40.28 19.44 -41.95
C GLU A 4 -41.54 18.98 -41.20
N LYS A 5 -42.32 18.10 -41.85
CA LYS A 5 -43.54 17.53 -41.29
C LYS A 5 -43.21 16.63 -40.10
N TYR A 6 -43.80 16.93 -38.95
CA TYR A 6 -43.76 16.10 -37.76
C TYR A 6 -44.33 14.71 -38.05
N ASN A 7 -43.48 13.68 -37.98
CA ASN A 7 -43.87 12.29 -38.19
C ASN A 7 -44.00 11.59 -36.81
N PRO A 8 -45.23 11.29 -36.35
CA PRO A 8 -45.49 10.73 -35.03
C PRO A 8 -44.89 9.33 -34.85
N GLU A 9 -44.74 8.55 -35.93
CA GLU A 9 -44.13 7.22 -35.88
C GLU A 9 -42.63 7.30 -35.61
N ARG A 10 -41.96 8.34 -36.13
CA ARG A 10 -40.53 8.58 -35.88
C ARG A 10 -40.31 9.03 -34.44
N ALA A 11 -41.20 9.87 -33.91
CA ALA A 11 -41.14 10.30 -32.51
C ALA A 11 -41.37 9.12 -31.55
N GLN A 12 -42.30 8.22 -31.87
CA GLN A 12 -42.57 7.02 -31.08
C GLN A 12 -41.40 6.04 -31.10
N LYS A 13 -40.80 5.79 -32.28
CA LYS A 13 -39.57 4.98 -32.39
C LYS A 13 -38.40 5.57 -31.60
N LEU A 14 -38.27 6.90 -31.60
CA LEU A 14 -37.20 7.58 -30.88
C LEU A 14 -37.41 7.49 -29.37
N LYS A 15 -38.66 7.61 -28.90
CA LYS A 15 -39.04 7.38 -27.50
C LYS A 15 -38.77 5.94 -27.07
N GLU A 16 -39.11 4.96 -27.91
CA GLU A 16 -38.84 3.54 -27.62
C GLU A 16 -37.36 3.19 -27.64
N SER A 17 -36.56 3.82 -28.51
CA SER A 17 -35.10 3.68 -28.51
C SER A 17 -34.48 4.35 -27.28
N ALA A 18 -34.95 5.54 -26.88
CA ALA A 18 -34.49 6.20 -25.66
C ALA A 18 -34.86 5.41 -24.40
N VAL A 19 -36.07 4.84 -24.33
CA VAL A 19 -36.48 3.97 -23.22
C VAL A 19 -35.66 2.68 -23.19
N ARG A 20 -35.33 2.09 -24.35
CA ARG A 20 -34.42 0.94 -24.42
C ARG A 20 -33.01 1.28 -23.95
N LEU A 21 -32.48 2.43 -24.36
CA LEU A 21 -31.17 2.93 -23.93
C LEU A 21 -31.14 3.18 -22.41
N LEU A 22 -32.17 3.83 -21.86
CA LEU A 22 -32.27 4.09 -20.43
C LEU A 22 -32.43 2.79 -19.62
N ARG A 23 -33.12 1.78 -20.17
CA ARG A 23 -33.22 0.46 -19.54
C ARG A 23 -31.92 -0.33 -19.61
N SER A 24 -31.17 -0.26 -20.71
CA SER A 24 -29.85 -0.92 -20.80
C SER A 24 -28.82 -0.30 -19.87
N HIS A 25 -28.91 1.02 -19.59
CA HIS A 25 -28.07 1.68 -18.59
C HIS A 25 -28.58 1.54 -17.14
N GLN A 26 -29.77 0.97 -16.92
CA GLN A 26 -30.26 0.57 -15.58
C GLN A 26 -29.86 -0.85 -15.20
N ASP A 27 -29.36 -1.65 -16.16
CA ASP A 27 -28.79 -2.96 -15.88
C ASP A 27 -27.35 -2.79 -15.37
N LEU A 28 -27.24 -2.48 -14.08
CA LEU A 28 -25.97 -2.35 -13.36
C LEU A 28 -25.10 -3.62 -13.48
N ASN A 29 -25.69 -4.81 -13.70
CA ASN A 29 -24.93 -6.04 -13.88
C ASN A 29 -24.19 -6.09 -15.23
N ALA A 30 -24.77 -5.53 -16.29
CA ALA A 30 -24.10 -5.45 -17.59
C ALA A 30 -22.90 -4.47 -17.55
N LEU A 31 -23.04 -3.37 -16.80
CA LEU A 31 -21.94 -2.42 -16.54
C LEU A 31 -20.86 -3.01 -15.64
N LEU A 32 -21.22 -3.84 -14.65
CA LEU A 32 -20.24 -4.53 -13.81
C LEU A 32 -19.45 -5.58 -14.60
N LEU A 33 -20.09 -6.30 -15.51
CA LEU A 33 -19.43 -7.29 -16.39
C LEU A 33 -18.48 -6.65 -17.42
N GLU A 34 -18.75 -5.43 -17.87
CA GLU A 34 -17.85 -4.71 -18.80
C GLU A 34 -16.64 -4.06 -18.08
N VAL A 35 -16.75 -3.85 -16.76
CA VAL A 35 -15.68 -3.28 -15.91
C VAL A 35 -14.83 -4.37 -15.23
N GLU A 36 -15.29 -5.62 -15.22
CA GLU A 36 -14.54 -6.79 -14.77
C GLU A 36 -13.47 -7.22 -15.80
N GLY A 37 -12.66 -6.25 -16.24
CA GLY A 37 -11.33 -6.51 -16.75
C GLY A 37 -10.51 -7.26 -15.69
N PRO A 38 -9.50 -8.05 -16.10
CA PRO A 38 -8.85 -9.03 -15.23
C PRO A 38 -8.44 -8.37 -13.92
N LEU A 39 -8.96 -8.92 -12.81
CA LEU A 39 -8.65 -8.54 -11.42
C LEU A 39 -7.23 -8.00 -11.36
N CYS A 40 -7.12 -6.69 -11.14
CA CYS A 40 -5.91 -5.91 -11.34
C CYS A 40 -4.69 -6.71 -10.91
N LYS A 41 -3.82 -7.03 -11.89
CA LYS A 41 -2.47 -7.54 -11.64
C LYS A 41 -1.87 -6.71 -10.51
N LYS A 42 -1.66 -7.37 -9.37
CA LYS A 42 -1.05 -6.86 -8.14
C LYS A 42 -0.05 -5.75 -8.48
N LEU A 43 -0.41 -4.49 -8.21
CA LEU A 43 0.49 -3.36 -8.44
C LEU A 43 1.68 -3.52 -7.52
N SER A 44 2.77 -4.04 -8.06
CA SER A 44 4.03 -4.16 -7.37
C SER A 44 4.76 -2.83 -7.50
N LEU A 45 4.76 -2.04 -6.43
CA LEU A 45 5.56 -0.81 -6.31
C LEU A 45 7.07 -1.09 -6.47
N SER A 46 7.48 -2.35 -6.38
CA SER A 46 8.85 -2.83 -6.62
C SER A 46 9.48 -2.33 -7.93
N LYS A 47 8.68 -2.08 -8.97
CA LYS A 47 9.19 -1.66 -10.29
C LYS A 47 9.46 -0.15 -10.39
N VAL A 48 8.95 0.64 -9.44
CA VAL A 48 9.10 2.10 -9.41
C VAL A 48 10.16 2.53 -8.38
N ILE A 49 10.41 1.69 -7.37
CA ILE A 49 11.38 1.93 -6.29
C ILE A 49 12.85 1.69 -6.75
N ASP A 50 13.06 1.09 -7.92
CA ASP A 50 14.39 0.70 -8.43
C ASP A 50 15.16 1.85 -9.13
N CYS A 51 14.64 3.08 -9.11
CA CYS A 51 15.28 4.22 -9.78
C CYS A 51 16.17 5.04 -8.83
N ASP A 52 17.48 4.86 -8.94
CA ASP A 52 18.51 5.76 -8.44
C ASP A 52 18.42 7.13 -9.16
N SER A 53 17.76 8.16 -8.61
CA SER A 53 18.11 9.57 -8.92
C SER A 53 17.34 10.64 -8.13
N SER A 54 18.10 11.68 -7.75
CA SER A 54 17.78 13.11 -7.56
C SER A 54 16.44 13.53 -6.90
N GLU A 55 16.55 14.30 -5.81
CA GLU A 55 15.46 14.84 -4.97
C GLU A 55 14.35 15.59 -5.75
N ALA A 56 14.68 16.23 -6.88
CA ALA A 56 13.68 16.89 -7.73
C ALA A 56 12.79 15.89 -8.49
N TYR A 57 13.32 14.72 -8.84
CA TYR A 57 12.59 13.67 -9.58
C TYR A 57 11.68 12.86 -8.64
N ALA A 58 12.12 12.63 -7.40
CA ALA A 58 11.34 11.93 -6.37
C ALA A 58 9.97 12.60 -6.08
N ASN A 59 9.91 13.93 -6.09
CA ASN A 59 8.66 14.69 -5.87
C ASN A 59 7.69 14.60 -7.06
N HIS A 60 8.18 14.59 -8.30
CA HIS A 60 7.35 14.39 -9.47
C HIS A 60 6.85 12.95 -9.60
N SER A 61 7.69 11.96 -9.24
CA SER A 61 7.31 10.55 -9.21
C SER A 61 6.27 10.26 -8.13
N SER A 62 6.44 10.77 -6.91
CA SER A 62 5.46 10.58 -5.82
C SER A 62 4.10 11.23 -6.14
N SER A 63 4.10 12.42 -6.74
CA SER A 63 2.88 13.05 -7.24
C SER A 63 2.18 12.25 -8.32
N PHE A 64 2.93 11.75 -9.31
CA PHE A 64 2.38 10.89 -10.36
C PHE A 64 1.77 9.60 -9.81
N ILE A 65 2.49 8.91 -8.91
CA ILE A 65 2.00 7.67 -8.27
C ILE A 65 0.78 7.98 -7.40
N GLY A 66 0.78 9.10 -6.68
CA GLY A 66 -0.36 9.56 -5.88
C GLY A 66 -1.62 9.77 -6.73
N SER A 67 -1.50 10.44 -7.87
CA SER A 67 -2.61 10.62 -8.82
C SER A 67 -3.09 9.28 -9.39
N ALA A 68 -2.16 8.38 -9.75
CA ALA A 68 -2.53 7.04 -10.23
C ALA A 68 -3.28 6.22 -9.16
N LEU A 69 -2.88 6.32 -7.89
CA LEU A 69 -3.58 5.70 -6.77
C LEU A 69 -4.97 6.31 -6.58
N GLN A 70 -5.11 7.63 -6.73
CA GLN A 70 -6.40 8.32 -6.64
C GLN A 70 -7.35 7.90 -7.77
N ASP A 71 -6.86 7.83 -9.01
CA ASP A 71 -7.61 7.35 -10.17
C ASP A 71 -8.07 5.90 -9.95
N GLN A 72 -7.18 5.05 -9.48
CA GLN A 72 -7.51 3.66 -9.20
C GLN A 72 -8.51 3.51 -8.05
N ALA A 73 -8.34 4.26 -6.97
CA ALA A 73 -9.26 4.29 -5.84
C ALA A 73 -10.66 4.70 -6.31
N SER A 74 -10.74 5.71 -7.17
CA SER A 74 -11.99 6.18 -7.78
C SER A 74 -12.64 5.10 -8.66
N ARG A 75 -11.84 4.39 -9.48
CA ARG A 75 -12.32 3.28 -10.32
C ARG A 75 -12.84 2.09 -9.51
N LEU A 76 -12.19 1.79 -8.39
CA LEU A 76 -12.57 0.68 -7.50
C LEU A 76 -13.66 1.08 -6.49
N GLY A 77 -14.03 2.36 -6.40
CA GLY A 77 -14.99 2.86 -5.44
C GLY A 77 -14.53 2.78 -3.98
N ILE A 78 -13.22 2.76 -3.72
CA ILE A 78 -12.63 2.67 -2.38
C ILE A 78 -11.89 3.95 -2.02
N PRO A 79 -11.76 4.30 -0.73
CA PRO A 79 -10.97 5.46 -0.32
C PRO A 79 -9.48 5.31 -0.68
N VAL A 80 -8.90 6.36 -1.25
CA VAL A 80 -7.46 6.40 -1.62
C VAL A 80 -6.53 6.09 -0.44
N GLY A 81 -6.92 6.50 0.78
CA GLY A 81 -6.20 6.18 2.01
C GLY A 81 -6.07 4.69 2.30
N ILE A 82 -7.11 3.90 2.00
CA ILE A 82 -7.15 2.46 2.22
C ILE A 82 -6.35 1.74 1.13
N LEU A 83 -6.54 2.14 -0.13
CA LEU A 83 -5.80 1.55 -1.25
C LEU A 83 -4.29 1.80 -1.08
N SER A 84 -3.90 3.05 -0.82
CA SER A 84 -2.50 3.42 -0.68
C SER A 84 -1.84 2.69 0.49
N ALA A 85 -2.55 2.58 1.62
CA ALA A 85 -2.12 1.78 2.76
C ALA A 85 -1.85 0.32 2.36
N GLY A 86 -2.75 -0.33 1.62
CA GLY A 86 -2.57 -1.70 1.15
C GLY A 86 -1.40 -1.86 0.17
N VAL A 87 -1.21 -0.90 -0.74
CA VAL A 87 -0.10 -0.92 -1.70
C VAL A 87 1.25 -0.74 -0.99
N VAL A 88 1.35 0.19 -0.03
CA VAL A 88 2.56 0.39 0.78
C VAL A 88 2.84 -0.84 1.65
N ALA A 89 1.84 -1.37 2.36
CA ALA A 89 2.01 -2.58 3.19
C ALA A 89 2.47 -3.79 2.37
N SER A 90 1.87 -4.00 1.20
CA SER A 90 2.28 -5.05 0.26
C SER A 90 3.73 -4.87 -0.22
N SER A 91 4.17 -3.62 -0.38
CA SER A 91 5.54 -3.29 -0.80
C SER A 91 6.55 -3.51 0.33
N VAL A 92 6.19 -3.16 1.57
CA VAL A 92 6.98 -3.49 2.78
C VAL A 92 7.16 -5.01 2.87
N GLY A 93 6.08 -5.79 2.72
CA GLY A 93 6.18 -7.25 2.74
C GLY A 93 7.08 -7.82 1.65
N GLN A 94 7.05 -7.26 0.44
CA GLN A 94 7.94 -7.66 -0.65
C GLN A 94 9.41 -7.35 -0.34
N ILE A 95 9.69 -6.19 0.22
CA ILE A 95 11.05 -5.80 0.63
C ILE A 95 11.55 -6.73 1.74
N CYS A 96 10.69 -7.08 2.69
CA CYS A 96 11.01 -7.98 3.80
C CYS A 96 11.13 -9.45 3.39
N THR A 97 10.67 -9.83 2.20
CA THR A 97 10.81 -11.21 1.69
C THR A 97 12.27 -11.46 1.32
N ALA A 98 13.01 -12.16 2.19
CA ALA A 98 14.40 -12.51 1.95
C ALA A 98 14.54 -13.62 0.87
N PRO A 99 15.59 -13.58 0.05
CA PRO A 99 16.03 -14.75 -0.73
C PRO A 99 16.46 -15.86 0.26
N ALA A 100 16.12 -17.10 -0.07
CA ALA A 100 15.94 -18.26 0.80
C ALA A 100 17.14 -18.77 1.64
N GLU A 101 18.18 -17.98 1.91
CA GLU A 101 19.47 -18.49 2.39
C GLU A 101 19.92 -18.08 3.80
N THR A 102 19.15 -17.31 4.57
CA THR A 102 19.54 -17.00 5.96
C THR A 102 18.45 -17.47 6.91
N SER A 103 18.83 -18.28 7.89
CA SER A 103 17.85 -19.02 8.70
C SER A 103 16.96 -18.12 9.55
N HIS A 104 17.37 -16.89 9.91
CA HIS A 104 16.56 -15.98 10.73
C HIS A 104 17.01 -14.50 10.56
N PRO A 105 16.85 -13.85 9.40
CA PRO A 105 17.27 -12.46 9.24
C PRO A 105 16.23 -11.56 9.89
N VAL A 106 16.45 -11.12 11.12
CA VAL A 106 15.64 -10.05 11.72
C VAL A 106 16.02 -8.69 11.10
N LEU A 107 17.17 -8.65 10.43
CA LEU A 107 17.76 -7.47 9.81
C LEU A 107 17.63 -7.50 8.28
N LEU A 108 17.41 -6.32 7.71
CA LEU A 108 17.33 -6.07 6.27
C LEU A 108 18.74 -6.00 5.65
N THR A 109 18.89 -6.44 4.40
CA THR A 109 20.11 -6.20 3.62
C THR A 109 20.25 -4.72 3.25
N VAL A 110 21.45 -4.30 2.82
CA VAL A 110 21.70 -2.90 2.42
C VAL A 110 20.77 -2.47 1.28
N GLU A 111 20.51 -3.35 0.32
CA GLU A 111 19.60 -3.11 -0.79
C GLU A 111 18.14 -3.00 -0.32
N GLN A 112 17.73 -3.87 0.61
CA GLN A 112 16.39 -3.81 1.20
C GLN A 112 16.17 -2.52 1.99
N ARG A 113 17.19 -2.07 2.76
CA ARG A 113 17.12 -0.78 3.48
C ARG A 113 16.95 0.39 2.54
N LYS A 114 17.69 0.45 1.43
CA LYS A 114 17.52 1.52 0.42
C LYS A 114 16.11 1.53 -0.16
N LYS A 115 15.56 0.37 -0.51
CA LYS A 115 14.19 0.22 -1.01
C LYS A 115 13.14 0.59 0.03
N LEU A 116 13.40 0.28 1.30
CA LEU A 116 12.53 0.68 2.39
C LEU A 116 12.56 2.20 2.60
N SER A 117 13.73 2.83 2.59
CA SER A 117 13.87 4.28 2.76
C SER A 117 13.07 5.07 1.72
N SER A 118 13.19 4.73 0.43
CA SER A 118 12.43 5.40 -0.63
C SER A 118 10.92 5.12 -0.54
N LEU A 119 10.52 3.92 -0.08
CA LEU A 119 9.12 3.63 0.22
C LEU A 119 8.58 4.46 1.40
N LEU A 120 9.40 4.68 2.43
CA LEU A 120 9.05 5.49 3.60
C LEU A 120 8.88 6.96 3.22
N GLU A 121 9.78 7.51 2.38
CA GLU A 121 9.63 8.86 1.81
C GLU A 121 8.32 8.99 1.03
N PHE A 122 7.98 8.00 0.21
CA PHE A 122 6.70 7.98 -0.51
C PHE A 122 5.49 7.89 0.45
N ALA A 123 5.56 7.08 1.50
CA ALA A 123 4.50 6.98 2.48
C ALA A 123 4.34 8.27 3.30
N GLN A 124 5.43 8.99 3.60
CA GLN A 124 5.39 10.34 4.18
C GLN A 124 4.71 11.34 3.24
N TYR A 125 5.02 11.29 1.94
CA TYR A 125 4.32 12.09 0.92
C TYR A 125 2.81 11.82 0.95
N LEU A 126 2.39 10.55 0.97
CA LEU A 126 0.97 10.18 1.02
C LEU A 126 0.28 10.66 2.31
N LEU A 127 0.98 10.60 3.45
CA LEU A 127 0.50 11.14 4.72
C LEU A 127 0.29 12.66 4.66
N ALA A 128 1.25 13.40 4.11
CA ALA A 128 1.15 14.86 3.96
C ALA A 128 -0.04 15.29 3.09
N HIS A 129 -0.41 14.47 2.11
CA HIS A 129 -1.52 14.74 1.18
C HIS A 129 -2.85 14.10 1.61
N SER A 130 -2.97 13.58 2.85
CA SER A 130 -4.16 12.88 3.34
C SER A 130 -4.60 11.68 2.48
N MET A 131 -3.66 11.08 1.76
CA MET A 131 -3.88 9.91 0.90
C MET A 131 -3.47 8.61 1.59
N PHE A 132 -3.25 8.61 2.90
CA PHE A 132 -2.77 7.45 3.65
C PHE A 132 -3.55 7.24 4.94
N SER A 133 -4.09 6.03 5.12
CA SER A 133 -4.76 5.61 6.35
C SER A 133 -3.82 4.77 7.22
N ARG A 134 -3.38 5.31 8.36
CA ARG A 134 -2.52 4.59 9.32
C ARG A 134 -3.17 3.33 9.87
N LEU A 135 -4.46 3.42 10.22
CA LEU A 135 -5.21 2.27 10.74
C LEU A 135 -5.27 1.14 9.71
N SER A 136 -5.64 1.46 8.47
CA SER A 136 -5.70 0.46 7.39
C SER A 136 -4.32 -0.12 7.10
N PHE A 137 -3.27 0.71 7.16
CA PHE A 137 -1.90 0.25 6.95
C PHE A 137 -1.47 -0.76 8.03
N CYS A 138 -1.76 -0.49 9.30
CA CYS A 138 -1.44 -1.43 10.38
C CYS A 138 -2.21 -2.75 10.22
N GLN A 139 -3.49 -2.70 9.82
CA GLN A 139 -4.27 -3.91 9.53
C GLN A 139 -3.66 -4.72 8.37
N GLU A 140 -3.22 -4.07 7.31
CA GLU A 140 -2.57 -4.73 6.17
C GLU A 140 -1.18 -5.28 6.52
N LEU A 141 -0.42 -4.59 7.37
CA LEU A 141 0.86 -5.09 7.90
C LEU A 141 0.68 -6.40 8.67
N TRP A 142 -0.38 -6.52 9.48
CA TRP A 142 -0.65 -7.75 10.22
C TRP A 142 -1.04 -8.92 9.32
N LYS A 143 -1.65 -8.67 8.16
CA LYS A 143 -1.89 -9.73 7.17
C LYS A 143 -0.61 -10.35 6.62
N ILE A 144 0.49 -9.60 6.63
CA ILE A 144 1.81 -10.06 6.16
C ILE A 144 2.78 -10.37 7.31
N GLN A 145 2.28 -10.58 8.54
CA GLN A 145 3.11 -10.80 9.74
C GLN A 145 4.18 -11.89 9.57
N SER A 146 3.89 -12.95 8.80
CA SER A 146 4.84 -14.05 8.54
C SER A 146 6.12 -13.62 7.83
N SER A 147 6.06 -12.53 7.07
CA SER A 147 7.16 -11.99 6.28
C SER A 147 7.68 -10.67 6.84
N LEU A 148 7.09 -10.15 7.91
CA LEU A 148 7.43 -8.85 8.46
C LEU A 148 8.68 -8.95 9.34
N LEU A 149 9.65 -8.07 9.12
CA LEU A 149 10.87 -7.98 9.92
C LEU A 149 10.80 -6.85 10.95
N LEU A 150 11.42 -7.06 12.11
CA LEU A 150 11.42 -6.08 13.18
C LEU A 150 12.14 -4.78 12.80
N GLU A 151 13.22 -4.85 12.01
CA GLU A 151 13.91 -3.66 11.50
C GLU A 151 12.98 -2.78 10.63
N ALA A 152 12.12 -3.40 9.81
CA ALA A 152 11.17 -2.65 8.97
C ALA A 152 10.11 -1.93 9.82
N VAL A 153 9.58 -2.60 10.84
CA VAL A 153 8.62 -2.01 11.80
C VAL A 153 9.27 -0.86 12.57
N TRP A 154 10.52 -1.01 12.96
CA TRP A 154 11.28 0.04 13.62
C TRP A 154 11.45 1.28 12.74
N HIS A 155 11.86 1.11 11.48
CA HIS A 155 11.96 2.25 10.57
C HIS A 155 10.62 2.95 10.32
N LEU A 156 9.52 2.19 10.22
CA LEU A 156 8.17 2.75 10.13
C LEU A 156 7.80 3.58 11.37
N HIS A 157 8.25 3.15 12.55
CA HIS A 157 8.05 3.87 13.80
C HIS A 157 8.87 5.16 13.90
N VAL A 158 10.18 5.08 13.67
CA VAL A 158 11.10 6.22 13.75
C VAL A 158 10.73 7.31 12.75
N GLN A 159 10.27 6.94 11.56
CA GLN A 159 9.83 7.88 10.52
C GLN A 159 8.41 8.44 10.73
N GLY A 160 7.76 8.12 11.85
CA GLY A 160 6.44 8.66 12.22
C GLY A 160 5.29 8.19 11.32
N ILE A 161 5.47 7.09 10.58
CA ILE A 161 4.42 6.55 9.71
C ILE A 161 3.37 5.83 10.53
N VAL A 162 3.81 5.07 11.53
CA VAL A 162 2.95 4.38 12.51
C VAL A 162 3.52 4.55 13.92
N SER A 163 2.64 4.68 14.90
CA SER A 163 3.02 4.57 16.30
C SER A 163 2.97 3.11 16.76
N LEU A 164 3.78 2.77 17.77
CA LEU A 164 3.71 1.46 18.40
C LEU A 164 2.30 1.20 19.00
N GLN A 165 1.64 2.25 19.49
CA GLN A 165 0.27 2.16 20.00
C GLN A 165 -0.72 1.77 18.90
N GLU A 166 -0.71 2.45 17.74
CA GLU A 166 -1.56 2.09 16.60
C GLU A 166 -1.31 0.66 16.10
N LEU A 167 -0.05 0.22 16.16
CA LEU A 167 0.33 -1.14 15.77
C LEU A 167 -0.23 -2.18 16.76
N LEU A 168 -0.24 -1.88 18.07
CA LEU A 168 -0.80 -2.74 19.11
C LEU A 168 -2.33 -2.78 19.07
N GLU A 169 -2.99 -1.64 18.86
CA GLU A 169 -4.45 -1.52 18.81
C GLU A 169 -5.07 -2.11 17.53
N SER A 170 -4.30 -2.19 16.45
CA SER A 170 -4.79 -2.70 15.16
C SER A 170 -4.88 -4.23 15.09
N HIS A 171 -4.24 -4.97 16.00
CA HIS A 171 -4.34 -6.42 16.06
C HIS A 171 -5.41 -6.86 17.08
N PRO A 172 -6.33 -7.78 16.72
CA PRO A 172 -7.38 -8.24 17.64
C PRO A 172 -6.83 -9.01 18.85
N ASP A 173 -5.62 -9.56 18.74
CA ASP A 173 -4.91 -10.23 19.83
C ASP A 173 -3.64 -9.46 20.21
N MET A 174 -3.73 -8.63 21.24
CA MET A 174 -2.59 -7.87 21.75
C MET A 174 -1.46 -8.78 22.29
N HIS A 175 -1.79 -9.98 22.79
CA HIS A 175 -0.79 -10.92 23.29
C HIS A 175 0.03 -11.53 22.16
N ALA A 176 -0.58 -11.80 21.00
CA ALA A 176 0.13 -12.27 19.82
C ALA A 176 1.16 -11.24 19.33
N VAL A 177 0.82 -9.95 19.35
CA VAL A 177 1.76 -8.86 19.01
C VAL A 177 2.90 -8.80 20.01
N GLY A 178 2.59 -8.85 21.31
CA GLY A 178 3.59 -8.87 22.37
C GLY A 178 4.54 -10.07 22.26
N SER A 179 4.02 -11.26 21.98
CA SER A 179 4.83 -12.47 21.77
C SER A 179 5.70 -12.37 20.51
N TRP A 180 5.18 -11.79 19.43
CA TRP A 180 5.94 -11.57 18.20
C TRP A 180 7.09 -10.57 18.44
N LEU A 181 6.81 -9.44 19.10
CA LEU A 181 7.82 -8.45 19.45
C LEU A 181 8.89 -9.07 20.35
N PHE A 182 8.47 -9.77 21.41
CA PHE A 182 9.38 -10.42 22.34
C PHE A 182 10.31 -11.42 21.63
N ARG A 183 9.75 -12.30 20.78
CA ARG A 183 10.55 -13.27 20.02
C ARG A 183 11.58 -12.59 19.12
N ASN A 184 11.18 -11.54 18.39
CA ASN A 184 12.10 -10.82 17.51
C ASN A 184 13.17 -10.05 18.30
N LEU A 185 12.84 -9.49 19.46
CA LEU A 185 13.81 -8.83 20.34
C LEU A 185 14.81 -9.82 20.92
N CYS A 186 14.37 -11.01 21.34
CA CYS A 186 15.27 -12.09 21.76
C CYS A 186 16.22 -12.49 20.62
N CYS A 187 15.70 -12.68 19.41
CA CYS A 187 16.54 -12.99 18.24
C CYS A 187 17.53 -11.86 17.91
N LEU A 188 17.15 -10.58 18.09
CA LEU A 188 18.09 -9.46 17.93
C LEU A 188 19.22 -9.50 18.98
N CYS A 189 18.89 -9.81 20.24
CA CYS A 189 19.91 -9.94 21.29
C CYS A 189 20.90 -11.07 20.95
N GLU A 190 20.41 -12.24 20.56
CA GLU A 190 21.24 -13.37 20.13
C GLU A 190 22.12 -13.03 18.92
N GLN A 191 21.60 -12.27 17.95
CA GLN A 191 22.35 -11.83 16.78
C GLN A 191 23.41 -10.76 17.09
N MET A 192 23.18 -9.91 18.09
CA MET A 192 24.16 -8.92 18.54
C MET A 192 25.32 -9.58 19.29
N GLU A 193 25.06 -10.67 20.00
CA GLU A 193 26.11 -11.48 20.64
C GLU A 193 26.95 -12.26 19.62
N ALA A 194 26.32 -12.72 18.53
CA ALA A 194 26.98 -13.52 17.49
C ALA A 194 27.63 -12.71 16.35
N SER A 195 27.15 -11.50 16.05
CA SER A 195 27.59 -10.70 14.89
C SER A 195 27.96 -9.25 15.26
N CYS A 196 29.16 -8.83 14.90
CA CYS A 196 29.67 -7.48 15.19
C CYS A 196 29.36 -6.45 14.09
N GLN A 197 28.95 -6.88 12.88
CA GLN A 197 28.86 -6.02 11.69
C GLN A 197 27.58 -5.17 11.57
N HIS A 198 26.52 -5.50 12.30
CA HIS A 198 25.26 -4.72 12.34
C HIS A 198 24.91 -4.20 13.74
N ALA A 199 25.90 -4.17 14.65
CA ALA A 199 25.70 -3.87 16.06
C ALA A 199 25.08 -2.47 16.31
N ASP A 200 25.30 -1.50 15.44
CA ASP A 200 24.82 -0.13 15.66
C ASP A 200 23.30 0.02 15.46
N VAL A 201 22.71 -0.67 14.47
CA VAL A 201 21.25 -0.65 14.24
C VAL A 201 20.54 -1.46 15.32
N ALA A 202 21.05 -2.64 15.66
CA ALA A 202 20.51 -3.46 16.75
C ALA A 202 20.58 -2.73 18.10
N ARG A 203 21.69 -2.04 18.39
CA ARG A 203 21.84 -1.23 19.61
C ARG A 203 20.89 -0.04 19.63
N ALA A 204 20.66 0.64 18.49
CA ALA A 204 19.69 1.73 18.41
C ALA A 204 18.26 1.24 18.74
N MET A 205 17.84 0.12 18.15
CA MET A 205 16.54 -0.51 18.41
C MET A 205 16.38 -0.91 19.88
N LEU A 206 17.39 -1.54 20.49
CA LEU A 206 17.35 -1.95 21.90
C LEU A 206 17.42 -0.78 22.88
N SER A 207 18.06 0.33 22.50
CA SER A 207 18.13 1.54 23.31
C SER A 207 16.88 2.43 23.22
N GLY A 208 15.95 2.11 22.32
CA GLY A 208 14.76 2.91 22.05
C GLY A 208 15.07 4.31 21.49
N ARG A 209 16.29 4.56 21.00
CA ARG A 209 16.67 5.83 20.37
C ARG A 209 16.43 5.75 18.86
N GLY A 210 15.34 6.37 18.42
CA GLY A 210 15.11 6.77 17.03
C GLY A 210 15.72 8.13 16.75
#